data_AF-A0A3N0BLL2-F1
#
_entry.id   AF-A0A3N0BLL2-F1
#
_cell.length_a   1.000
_cell.length_b   1.000
_cell.length_c   1.000
_cell.angle_alpha   90.00
_cell.angle_beta   90.00
_cell.angle_gamma   90.00
#
_symmetry.space_group_name_H-M   'P 1'
#
loop_
_entity.id
_entity.type
_entity.pdbx_description
1 polymer ?
#
loop_
_entity_poly.entity_id
_entity_poly.type
_entity_poly.pdbx_seq_one_letter_code
_entity_poly.pdbx_strand_id
1 'polypeptide(L)' 'MGTLIVHPENKEQLSALKAFMKAFNIAFEENKYPYNADFNNKMKISKQQAKDGKTVKVSLDEIWK' A
#
# COMPACT_ATOMS: atom_id res chain seq x y z
N MET A 1 9.89 9.02 19.87
CA MET A 1 10.53 8.80 18.55
C MET A 1 9.43 8.56 17.54
N GLY A 2 9.58 9.02 16.30
CA GLY A 2 8.55 8.96 15.26
C GLY A 2 9.09 8.44 13.93
N THR A 3 8.19 8.22 12.97
CA THR A 3 8.52 7.71 11.64
C THR A 3 8.73 8.88 10.68
N LEU A 4 9.85 8.89 9.96
CA LEU A 4 10.08 9.81 8.85
C LEU A 4 9.77 9.11 7.53
N ILE A 5 8.83 9.66 6.77
CA ILE A 5 8.48 9.19 5.42
C ILE A 5 9.05 10.19 4.42
N VAL A 6 9.89 9.70 3.50
CA VAL A 6 10.53 10.51 2.45
C VAL A 6 9.95 10.14 1.09
N HIS A 7 9.60 11.15 0.30
CA HIS A 7 8.97 11.01 -1.02
C HIS A 7 9.91 11.53 -2.11
N PRO A 8 10.89 10.73 -2.57
CA PRO A 8 11.77 11.13 -3.68
C PRO A 8 10.97 11.26 -4.98
N GLU A 9 11.22 12.32 -5.73
CA GLU A 9 10.53 12.64 -6.98
C GLU A 9 11.06 11.84 -8.17
N ASN A 10 12.30 11.34 -8.08
CA ASN A 10 12.95 10.58 -9.14
C ASN A 10 13.92 9.51 -8.61
N LYS A 11 14.38 8.64 -9.51
CA LYS A 11 15.27 7.51 -9.17
C LYS A 11 16.64 7.95 -8.65
N GLU A 12 17.14 9.10 -9.09
CA GLU A 12 18.42 9.64 -8.65
C GLU A 12 18.35 10.09 -7.18
N GLN A 13 17.30 10.84 -6.81
CA GLN A 13 17.04 11.24 -5.43
C GLN A 13 16.89 10.02 -4.51
N LEU A 14 16.12 9.01 -4.93
CA LEU A 14 15.96 7.76 -4.17
C LEU A 14 17.32 7.06 -3.96
N SER A 15 18.18 7.04 -4.98
CA SER A 15 19.48 6.38 -4.90
C SER A 15 20.44 7.12 -3.96
N ALA A 16 20.45 8.46 -4.03
CA ALA A 16 21.22 9.30 -3.13
C ALA A 16 20.79 9.13 -1.66
N LEU A 17 19.48 9.13 -1.39
CA LEU A 17 18.91 8.88 -0.06
C LEU A 17 19.33 7.52 0.51
N LYS A 18 19.24 6.46 -0.30
CA LYS A 18 19.68 5.11 0.11
C LYS A 18 21.17 5.06 0.43
N ALA A 19 22.00 5.73 -0.36
CA ALA A 19 23.45 5.79 -0.11
C ALA A 19 23.77 6.53 1.20
N PHE A 20 23.11 7.67 1.43
CA PHE A 20 23.23 8.43 2.66
C PHE A 20 22.83 7.58 3.88
N MET A 21 21.63 6.99 3.87
CA MET A 21 21.15 6.17 4.99
C MET A 21 22.10 5.00 5.30
N LYS A 22 22.62 4.32 4.27
CA LYS A 22 23.62 3.25 4.44
C LYS A 22 24.92 3.74 5.05
N ALA A 23 25.45 4.89 4.61
CA ALA A 23 26.69 5.45 5.14
C ALA A 23 26.61 5.76 6.63
N PHE A 24 25.41 6.13 7.12
CA PHE A 24 25.14 6.42 8.52
C PHE A 24 24.56 5.23 9.31
N ASN A 25 24.54 4.04 8.71
CA ASN A 25 24.00 2.82 9.33
C ASN A 25 22.53 2.96 9.78
N ILE A 26 21.75 3.77 9.08
CA ILE A 26 20.32 3.99 9.32
C ILE A 26 19.55 2.88 8.60
N ALA A 27 18.76 2.12 9.35
CA ALA A 27 17.84 1.14 8.77
C ALA A 27 16.67 1.85 8.08
N PHE A 28 16.30 1.37 6.89
CA PHE A 28 15.17 1.90 6.12
C PHE A 28 14.37 0.78 5.46
N GLU A 29 13.09 1.04 5.22
CA GLU A 29 12.18 0.12 4.56
C GLU A 29 11.76 0.69 3.20
N GLU A 30 11.72 -0.18 2.19
CA GLU A 30 11.24 0.19 0.85
C GLU A 30 9.96 -0.56 0.54
N ASN A 31 8.83 0.14 0.54
CA ASN A 31 7.58 -0.41 0.04
C ASN A 31 7.58 -0.40 -1.49
N LYS A 32 8.07 -1.49 -2.09
CA LYS A 32 8.10 -1.68 -3.55
C LYS A 32 6.71 -1.85 -4.18
N TYR A 33 5.70 -2.10 -3.36
CA TYR A 33 4.32 -2.25 -3.82
C TYR A 33 3.46 -1.21 -3.10
N PRO A 34 2.55 -0.51 -3.81
CA PRO A 34 1.60 0.38 -3.18
C PRO A 34 0.64 -0.37 -2.23
N TYR A 35 0.60 -1.70 -2.34
CA TYR A 35 -0.28 -2.57 -1.56
C TYR A 35 0.52 -3.71 -0.93
N ASN A 36 0.25 -4.00 0.34
CA ASN A 36 0.81 -5.16 1.04
C ASN A 36 0.24 -6.48 0.50
N ALA A 37 0.91 -7.60 0.80
CA ALA A 37 0.50 -8.93 0.35
C ALA A 37 -0.92 -9.31 0.82
N ASP A 38 -1.30 -8.90 2.03
CA ASP A 38 -2.64 -9.08 2.58
C ASP A 38 -3.73 -8.42 1.75
N PHE A 39 -3.49 -7.20 1.26
CA PHE A 39 -4.43 -6.49 0.39
C PHE A 39 -4.63 -7.23 -0.93
N ASN A 40 -3.55 -7.71 -1.54
CA ASN A 40 -3.64 -8.50 -2.77
C ASN A 40 -4.45 -9.80 -2.56
N ASN A 41 -4.24 -10.45 -1.41
CA ASN A 41 -4.98 -11.67 -1.06
C ASN A 41 -6.48 -11.38 -0.84
N LYS A 42 -6.80 -10.32 -0.07
CA LYS A 42 -8.18 -9.86 0.13
C LYS A 42 -8.87 -9.51 -1.19
N MET A 43 -8.16 -8.85 -2.11
CA MET A 43 -8.71 -8.52 -3.42
C MET A 43 -8.99 -9.77 -4.27
N LYS A 44 -8.12 -10.78 -4.22
CA LYS A 44 -8.35 -12.07 -4.90
C LYS A 44 -9.59 -12.77 -4.34
N ILE A 45 -9.74 -12.81 -3.01
CA ILE A 45 -10.90 -13.39 -2.34
C ILE A 45 -12.18 -12.64 -2.73
N SER A 46 -12.16 -11.31 -2.67
CA SER A 46 -13.29 -10.45 -3.05
C SER A 46 -13.74 -10.70 -4.49
N LYS A 47 -12.79 -10.79 -5.44
CA LYS A 47 -13.09 -11.12 -6.84
C LYS A 47 -13.74 -12.51 -6.99
N GLN A 48 -13.32 -13.50 -6.20
CA GLN A 48 -13.93 -14.82 -6.22
C GLN A 48 -15.35 -14.79 -5.63
N GLN A 49 -15.54 -14.12 -4.49
CA GLN A 49 -16.86 -13.94 -3.87
C GLN A 49 -17.85 -13.26 -4.83
N ALA A 50 -17.38 -12.26 -5.59
CA ALA A 50 -18.20 -11.62 -6.62
C ALA A 50 -18.63 -12.57 -7.73
N LYS A 51 -17.71 -13.44 -8.21
CA LYS A 51 -18.02 -14.49 -9.19
C LYS A 51 -18.98 -15.54 -8.64
N ASP A 52 -18.83 -15.89 -7.37
CA ASP A 52 -19.68 -16.85 -6.67
C ASP A 52 -21.05 -16.26 -6.26
N GLY A 53 -21.34 -15.01 -6.60
CA GLY A 53 -22.60 -14.33 -6.25
C GLY A 53 -22.73 -13.96 -4.76
N LYS A 54 -21.64 -14.03 -3.98
CA LYS A 54 -21.58 -13.62 -2.56
C LYS A 54 -21.44 -12.11 -2.43
N THR A 55 -22.33 -11.37 -3.07
CA THR A 55 -22.39 -9.91 -3.04
C THR A 55 -23.69 -9.44 -2.40
N VAL A 56 -23.65 -8.25 -1.82
CA VAL A 56 -24.84 -7.57 -1.30
C VAL A 56 -25.08 -6.35 -2.17
N LYS A 57 -26.30 -6.20 -2.67
CA LYS A 57 -26.72 -4.98 -3.37
C LYS A 57 -27.22 -4.00 -2.31
N VAL A 58 -26.63 -2.81 -2.28
CA VAL A 58 -27.01 -1.74 -1.38
C VAL A 58 -27.59 -0.60 -2.22
N SER A 59 -28.73 -0.06 -1.79
CA SER A 59 -29.40 1.09 -2.40
C SER A 59 -28.90 2.42 -1.79
N LEU A 60 -29.14 3.54 -2.48
CA LEU A 60 -28.72 4.86 -1.98
C LEU A 60 -29.44 5.23 -0.68
N ASP A 61 -30.71 4.90 -0.56
CA ASP A 61 -31.50 5.10 0.67
C ASP A 61 -30.94 4.36 1.90
N GLU A 62 -30.21 3.25 1.71
CA GLU A 62 -29.58 2.52 2.81
C GLU A 62 -28.27 3.16 3.30
N ILE A 63 -27.63 3.98 2.45
CA ILE A 63 -26.34 4.61 2.73
C ILE A 63 -26.54 5.98 3.41
N TRP A 64 -27.62 6.69 3.08
CA TRP A 64 -27.84 8.09 3.46
C TRP A 64 -28.96 8.32 4.49
N LYS A 65 -29.16 7.36 5.43
CA LYS A 65 -30.12 7.51 6.53
C LYS A 65 -29.70 8.53 7.59
#